data_AF-A0A140NMP0-F1
#
_entry.id   AF-A0A140NMP0-F1
#
_cell.length_a   1.000
_cell.length_b   1.000
_cell.length_c   1.000
_cell.angle_alpha   90.00
_cell.angle_beta   90.00
_cell.angle_gamma   90.00
#
_symmetry.space_group_name_H-M   'P 1'
#
loop_
_entity.id
_entity.type
_entity.pdbx_description
1 polymer ?
#
loop_
_entity_poly.entity_id
_entity_poly.type
_entity_poly.pdbx_seq_one_letter_code
_entity_poly.pdbx_strand_id
1 'polypeptide(L)'
;MILETELFPCDKCGACCRHVDRANETQFLDRGDGICKHYNETSMLCTIYEERPDICRVDKQYLLHYHDQYTWHEFVEVNRIACEIILGSE
;
A
#
# COMPACT_ATOMS: atom_id res chain seq x y z
N MET A 1 -5.27 19.70 8.58
CA MET A 1 -4.09 19.06 9.21
C MET A 1 -4.52 17.66 9.61
N ILE A 2 -3.86 16.63 9.07
CA ILE A 2 -4.05 15.24 9.51
C ILE A 2 -3.33 15.12 10.85
N LEU A 3 -4.04 14.71 11.90
CA LEU A 3 -3.43 14.48 13.22
C LEU A 3 -2.62 13.17 13.16
N GLU A 4 -1.49 13.11 13.85
CA GLU A 4 -0.57 11.94 13.88
C GLU A 4 -1.25 10.60 14.21
N THR A 5 -2.36 10.64 14.94
CA THR A 5 -3.17 9.47 15.32
C THR A 5 -4.07 8.93 14.21
N GLU A 6 -4.10 9.56 13.03
CA GLU A 6 -4.95 9.15 11.91
C GLU A 6 -4.18 8.53 10.73
N LEU A 7 -2.86 8.35 10.83
CA LEU A 7 -2.10 7.73 9.74
C LEU A 7 -2.58 6.30 9.46
N PHE A 8 -2.52 5.89 8.19
CA PHE A 8 -2.76 4.49 7.83
C PHE A 8 -1.78 3.58 8.60
N PRO A 9 -2.27 2.62 9.41
CA PRO A 9 -1.47 1.87 10.37
C PRO A 9 -0.73 0.70 9.70
N CYS A 10 0.15 1.00 8.74
CA CYS A 10 0.97 -0.01 8.08
C CYS A 10 2.02 -0.58 9.05
N ASP A 11 1.97 -1.89 9.29
CA ASP A 11 2.92 -2.65 10.11
C ASP A 11 4.20 -3.08 9.34
N LYS A 12 4.30 -2.68 8.07
CA LYS A 12 5.40 -3.03 7.14
C LYS A 12 5.54 -4.55 6.92
N CYS A 13 4.45 -5.32 7.00
CA CYS A 13 4.43 -6.78 6.74
C CYS A 13 4.85 -7.21 5.32
N GLY A 14 4.84 -6.29 4.35
CA GLY A 14 5.20 -6.55 2.96
C GLY A 14 4.12 -7.23 2.11
N ALA A 15 2.93 -7.49 2.65
CA ALA A 15 1.86 -8.21 1.94
C ALA A 15 1.44 -7.52 0.63
N CYS A 16 1.31 -6.19 0.63
CA CYS A 16 1.03 -5.44 -0.60
C CYS A 16 2.17 -5.53 -1.65
N CYS A 17 3.42 -5.69 -1.20
CA CYS A 17 4.55 -5.88 -2.10
C CYS A 17 4.60 -7.31 -2.69
N ARG A 18 3.93 -8.29 -2.07
CA ARG A 18 3.85 -9.67 -2.57
C ARG A 18 2.67 -9.90 -3.54
N HIS A 19 1.82 -8.90 -3.72
CA HIS A 19 0.59 -9.01 -4.51
C HIS A 19 0.34 -7.77 -5.39
N VAL A 20 1.39 -7.26 -6.04
CA VAL A 20 1.29 -6.08 -6.93
C VAL A 20 0.62 -6.37 -8.27
N ASP A 21 0.35 -7.63 -8.57
CA ASP A 21 -0.43 -8.09 -9.73
C ASP A 21 -1.93 -7.82 -9.61
N ARG A 22 -2.45 -7.68 -8.37
CA ARG A 22 -3.89 -7.61 -8.10
C ARG A 22 -4.55 -6.29 -8.47
N ALA A 23 -3.77 -5.24 -8.75
CA ALA A 23 -4.25 -3.95 -9.19
C ALA A 23 -3.47 -3.50 -10.45
N ASN A 24 -4.19 -3.00 -11.44
CA ASN A 24 -3.58 -2.58 -12.71
C ASN A 24 -2.56 -1.44 -12.51
N GLU A 25 -2.82 -0.57 -11.54
CA GLU A 25 -1.99 0.57 -11.16
C GLU A 25 -0.64 0.14 -10.58
N THR A 26 -0.51 -1.09 -10.07
CA THR A 26 0.73 -1.60 -9.47
C THR A 26 1.47 -2.59 -10.36
N GLN A 27 0.90 -3.03 -11.48
CA GLN A 27 1.51 -4.05 -12.35
C GLN A 27 2.89 -3.68 -12.89
N PHE A 28 3.20 -2.39 -13.05
CA PHE A 28 4.55 -1.95 -13.47
C PHE A 28 5.66 -2.24 -12.44
N LEU A 29 5.27 -2.60 -11.21
CA LEU A 29 6.16 -3.01 -10.13
C LEU A 29 6.39 -4.51 -10.11
N ASP A 30 5.53 -5.30 -10.75
CA ASP A 30 5.62 -6.75 -10.80
C ASP A 30 6.91 -7.20 -11.51
N ARG A 31 7.63 -8.15 -10.90
CA ARG A 31 8.81 -8.79 -11.50
C ARG A 31 8.46 -9.99 -12.40
N GLY A 32 7.17 -10.30 -12.53
CA GLY A 32 6.61 -11.36 -13.39
C GLY A 32 5.99 -12.53 -12.63
N ASP A 33 5.90 -12.47 -11.30
CA ASP A 33 5.36 -13.52 -10.43
C ASP A 33 4.35 -12.98 -9.40
N GLY A 34 3.89 -11.74 -9.57
CA GLY A 34 3.01 -11.02 -8.65
C GLY A 34 3.73 -10.30 -7.52
N ILE A 35 5.04 -10.54 -7.34
CA ILE A 35 5.85 -9.90 -6.32
C ILE A 35 6.53 -8.65 -6.90
N CYS A 36 6.55 -7.58 -6.13
CA CYS A 36 7.20 -6.33 -6.47
C CYS A 36 8.71 -6.55 -6.65
N LYS A 37 9.29 -6.02 -7.72
CA LYS A 37 10.73 -6.03 -7.99
C LYS A 37 11.59 -5.39 -6.90
N HIS A 38 10.99 -4.60 -6.01
CA HIS A 38 11.65 -3.96 -4.87
C HIS A 38 11.48 -4.72 -3.54
N TYR A 39 10.72 -5.82 -3.52
CA TYR A 39 10.53 -6.64 -2.32
C TYR A 39 11.79 -7.47 -2.04
N ASN A 40 12.29 -7.40 -0.80
CA ASN A 40 13.38 -8.24 -0.33
C ASN A 40 12.80 -9.43 0.46
N GLU A 41 12.97 -10.64 -0.07
CA GLU A 41 12.41 -11.86 0.55
C GLU A 41 13.08 -12.24 1.88
N THR A 42 14.31 -11.79 2.13
CA THR A 42 15.02 -12.07 3.39
C THR A 42 14.58 -11.13 4.51
N SER A 43 14.46 -9.83 4.24
CA SER A 43 14.01 -8.86 5.25
C SER A 43 12.50 -8.70 5.31
N MET A 44 11.78 -9.22 4.31
CA MET A 44 10.34 -9.04 4.08
C MET A 44 9.93 -7.56 3.91
N LEU A 45 10.86 -6.70 3.49
CA LEU A 45 10.66 -5.26 3.36
C LEU A 45 10.88 -4.77 1.93
N CYS A 46 10.27 -3.63 1.61
CA CYS A 46 10.58 -2.89 0.39
C CYS A 46 11.97 -2.24 0.51
N THR A 47 12.82 -2.47 -0.49
CA THR A 47 14.19 -1.91 -0.59
C THR A 47 14.22 -0.39 -0.80
N ILE A 48 13.11 0.20 -1.23
CA ILE A 48 12.94 1.63 -1.45
C ILE A 48 11.79 2.20 -0.59
N TYR A 49 11.54 1.68 0.62
CA TYR A 49 10.34 2.02 1.40
C TYR A 49 10.10 3.54 1.55
N GLU A 50 11.15 4.31 1.86
CA GLU A 50 11.07 5.76 2.02
C GLU A 50 10.91 6.52 0.70
N GLU A 51 11.23 5.88 -0.43
CA GLU A 51 11.19 6.42 -1.80
C GLU A 51 10.13 5.73 -2.67
N ARG A 52 9.28 4.89 -2.06
CA ARG A 52 8.23 4.13 -2.76
C ARG A 52 7.36 5.06 -3.60
N PRO A 53 6.90 4.63 -4.79
CA PRO A 53 6.08 5.47 -5.65
C PRO A 53 4.76 5.85 -4.96
N ASP A 54 4.14 6.94 -5.40
CA ASP A 54 2.92 7.48 -4.78
C ASP A 54 1.77 6.45 -4.75
N ILE A 55 1.71 5.53 -5.71
CA ILE A 55 0.71 4.45 -5.72
C ILE A 55 0.83 3.52 -4.49
N CYS A 56 2.01 3.40 -3.90
CA CYS A 56 2.25 2.60 -2.70
C CYS A 56 2.04 3.38 -1.39
N ARG A 57 1.58 4.65 -1.46
CA ARG A 57 1.43 5.56 -0.32
C ARG A 57 -0.03 5.96 -0.15
N VAL A 58 -0.67 5.42 0.88
CA VAL A 58 -2.10 5.66 1.16
C VAL A 58 -2.41 7.15 1.33
N ASP A 59 -1.57 7.89 2.04
CA ASP A 59 -1.68 9.34 2.22
C ASP A 59 -1.61 10.11 0.89
N LYS A 60 -0.70 9.72 -0.01
CA LYS A 60 -0.58 10.33 -1.34
C LYS A 60 -1.76 10.00 -2.23
N GLN A 61 -2.18 8.74 -2.26
CA GLN A 61 -3.35 8.32 -3.03
C GLN A 61 -4.61 9.09 -2.60
N TYR A 62 -4.81 9.27 -1.29
CA TYR A 62 -5.89 10.10 -0.79
C TYR A 62 -5.87 11.52 -1.35
N LEU A 63 -4.74 12.22 -1.17
CA LEU A 63 -4.60 13.61 -1.61
C LEU A 63 -4.75 13.77 -3.12
N LEU A 64 -4.19 12.85 -3.90
CA LEU A 64 -4.18 12.94 -5.36
C LEU A 64 -5.50 12.53 -6.02
N HIS A 65 -6.26 11.61 -5.42
CA HIS A 65 -7.36 10.95 -6.13
C HIS A 65 -8.68 10.86 -5.36
N TYR A 66 -8.66 10.86 -4.02
CA TYR A 66 -9.82 10.44 -3.22
C TYR A 66 -10.31 11.48 -2.21
N HIS A 67 -9.60 12.60 -2.02
CA HIS A 67 -9.94 13.62 -1.03
C HIS A 67 -11.29 14.32 -1.26
N ASP A 68 -11.79 14.34 -2.50
CA ASP A 68 -13.11 14.87 -2.84
C ASP A 68 -14.26 13.87 -2.60
N GLN A 69 -13.93 12.58 -2.42
CA GLN A 69 -14.91 11.49 -2.34
C GLN A 69 -15.02 10.89 -0.93
N TYR A 70 -13.93 10.93 -0.17
CA TYR A 70 -13.84 10.34 1.15
C TYR A 70 -13.30 11.36 2.14
N THR A 71 -13.73 11.27 3.39
CA THR A 71 -12.91 11.78 4.48
C THR A 71 -11.65 10.93 4.63
N TRP A 72 -10.62 11.49 5.26
CA TRP A 72 -9.39 10.76 5.53
C TRP A 72 -9.65 9.49 6.36
N HIS A 73 -10.52 9.57 7.37
CA HIS A 73 -10.89 8.41 8.20
C HIS A 73 -11.54 7.28 7.39
N GLU A 74 -12.52 7.60 6.53
CA GLU A 74 -13.17 6.59 5.68
C GLU A 74 -12.17 5.94 4.72
N PHE A 75 -11.26 6.73 4.14
CA PHE A 75 -10.26 6.22 3.23
C PHE A 75 -9.25 5.29 3.93
N VAL A 76 -8.82 5.65 5.14
CA VAL A 76 -7.96 4.80 5.97
C VAL A 76 -8.65 3.49 6.31
N GLU A 77 -9.93 3.52 6.67
CA GLU A 77 -10.68 2.32 7.03
C GLU A 77 -10.83 1.36 5.85
N VAL A 78 -11.15 1.86 4.65
CA VAL A 78 -11.20 1.03 3.43
C VAL A 78 -9.82 0.43 3.12
N ASN A 79 -8.73 1.19 3.27
CA ASN A 79 -7.37 0.66 3.07
C ASN A 79 -6.98 -0.37 4.14
N ARG A 80 -7.48 -0.24 5.38
CA ARG A 80 -7.28 -1.22 6.45
C ARG A 80 -7.94 -2.55 6.10
N ILE A 81 -9.19 -2.52 5.64
CA ILE A 81 -9.93 -3.71 5.18
C ILE A 81 -9.20 -4.37 4.00
N ALA A 82 -8.76 -3.58 3.01
CA ALA A 82 -7.98 -4.10 1.89
C ALA A 82 -6.66 -4.75 2.36
N CYS A 83 -5.96 -4.14 3.31
CA CYS A 83 -4.74 -4.69 3.90
C CYS A 83 -4.99 -6.06 4.55
N GLU A 84 -6.06 -6.20 5.33
CA GLU A 84 -6.45 -7.46 5.98
C GLU A 84 -6.80 -8.55 4.98
N ILE A 85 -7.51 -8.21 3.90
CA ILE A 85 -7.84 -9.15 2.81
C ILE A 85 -6.56 -9.65 2.13
N ILE A 86 -5.61 -8.75 1.85
CA ILE A 86 -4.33 -9.12 1.23
C ILE A 86 -3.51 -10.00 2.19
N LEU A 87 -3.43 -9.63 3.47
CA LEU A 87 -2.73 -10.41 4.50
C LEU A 87 -3.32 -11.81 4.69
N GLY A 88 -4.64 -11.96 4.64
CA GLY A 88 -5.32 -13.25 4.80
C GLY A 88 -5.27 -14.15 3.56
N SER A 89 -4.61 -13.72 2.48
CA SER A 89 -4.53 -14.44 1.21
C SER A 89 -3.19 -15.14 0.97
N GLU A 90 -2.38 -15.25 2.01
CA GLU A 90 -1.11 -16.01 2.03
C GLU A 90 -1.30 -17.49 2.36
#